data_AF-A0A0B6YJ06-F1
#
_entry.id   AF-A0A0B6YJ06-F1
#
_cell.length_a   1.000
_cell.length_b   1.000
_cell.length_c   1.000
_cell.angle_alpha   90.00
_cell.angle_beta   90.00
_cell.angle_gamma   90.00
#
_symmetry.space_group_name_H-M   'P 1'
#
loop_
_entity.id
_entity.type
_entity.pdbx_description
1 polymer ?
#
loop_
_entity_poly.entity_id
_entity_poly.type
_entity_poly.pdbx_seq_one_letter_code
_entity_poly.pdbx_strand_id
1 'polypeptide(L)'
;VYQLLMGTASFDLRRLFGWHSTNTFAREDSPKVMPHFSESHLKSLHTRHQKLAFPYYLKHGRPVYAFLSFLSEELDRGEATLSLKRIQQACGAALWIACENFQTSHITSSCVVFVELLGRDSALVRSMIHTGRLLFAHRHRNVVGGAEAKKEQLKECVAEIVSELQACVRSRHRHGNKLIRSLEAAIKDEIKMEGIGSFEASHKWMLVVILCKVLVLPLSTCFLQQCAECDNWLMFVWFAQLHQYPTHQLQMLLHSFAS
;
A
#
# COMPACT_ATOMS: atom_id res chain seq x y z
N VAL A 1 -21.13 50.45 9.97
CA VAL A 1 -21.24 49.29 9.05
C VAL A 1 -22.64 48.68 9.05
N TYR A 2 -23.17 48.19 10.19
CA TYR A 2 -24.52 47.58 10.23
C TYR A 2 -25.66 48.51 9.74
N GLN A 3 -25.61 49.81 10.05
CA GLN A 3 -26.54 50.82 9.53
C GLN A 3 -26.47 51.02 8.00
N LEU A 4 -25.31 50.80 7.39
CA LEU A 4 -25.10 50.99 5.95
C LEU A 4 -25.59 49.79 5.13
N LEU A 5 -25.72 48.63 5.76
CA LEU A 5 -26.20 47.39 5.14
C LEU A 5 -27.72 47.21 5.30
N MET A 6 -28.35 48.00 6.18
CA MET A 6 -29.80 48.00 6.40
C MET A 6 -30.51 48.55 5.15
N GLY A 7 -31.30 47.69 4.49
CA GLY A 7 -32.08 48.04 3.30
C GLY A 7 -31.39 47.75 1.96
N THR A 8 -30.11 47.35 1.96
CA THR A 8 -29.39 46.96 0.73
C THR A 8 -29.26 45.44 0.57
N ALA A 9 -29.40 44.68 1.66
CA ALA A 9 -29.31 43.23 1.68
C ALA A 9 -30.68 42.58 1.90
N SER A 10 -30.91 41.42 1.27
CA SER A 10 -32.15 40.63 1.37
C SER A 10 -32.31 39.85 2.69
N PHE A 11 -31.34 39.96 3.61
CA PHE A 11 -31.34 39.26 4.89
C PHE A 11 -31.48 40.22 6.07
N ASP A 12 -32.20 39.77 7.10
CA ASP A 12 -32.43 40.55 8.33
C ASP A 12 -31.17 40.61 9.20
N LEU A 13 -30.46 41.74 9.12
CA LEU A 13 -29.26 42.03 9.91
C LEU A 13 -29.49 42.04 11.42
N ARG A 14 -30.74 42.15 11.88
CA ARG A 14 -31.10 42.11 13.30
C ARG A 14 -31.03 40.69 13.87
N ARG A 15 -31.08 39.67 13.01
CA ARG A 15 -30.93 38.25 13.37
C ARG A 15 -29.51 37.73 13.13
N LEU A 16 -28.70 38.49 12.38
CA LEU A 16 -27.32 38.16 12.05
C LEU A 16 -26.39 38.81 13.07
N PHE A 17 -25.38 38.08 13.57
CA PHE A 17 -24.38 38.60 14.50
C PHE A 17 -24.94 39.15 15.82
N GLY A 18 -26.03 38.57 16.33
CA GLY A 18 -26.61 38.94 17.64
C GLY A 18 -25.66 38.75 18.83
N TRP A 19 -24.62 37.95 18.64
CA TRP A 19 -23.58 37.66 19.62
C TRP A 19 -22.51 38.74 19.72
N HIS A 20 -22.51 39.70 18.80
CA HIS A 20 -21.52 40.76 18.77
C HIS A 20 -22.00 41.95 19.63
N SER A 21 -21.21 42.32 20.64
CA SER A 21 -21.58 43.37 21.61
C SER A 21 -21.80 44.76 21.00
N THR A 22 -21.21 45.04 19.83
CA THR A 22 -21.41 46.31 19.11
C THR A 22 -22.61 46.31 18.17
N ASN A 23 -23.33 45.19 18.03
CA ASN A 23 -24.55 45.12 17.22
C ASN A 23 -25.75 45.67 18.02
N THR A 24 -25.91 46.99 17.98
CA THR A 24 -27.02 47.70 18.63
C THR A 24 -28.40 47.37 18.03
N PHE A 25 -28.47 46.59 16.94
CA PHE A 25 -29.71 46.18 16.27
C PHE A 25 -30.15 44.76 16.62
N ALA A 26 -29.40 44.04 17.45
CA ALA A 26 -29.74 42.68 17.88
C ALA A 26 -31.05 42.70 18.70
N ARG A 27 -32.00 41.81 18.37
CA ARG A 27 -33.22 41.59 19.16
C ARG A 27 -32.91 40.78 20.43
N GLU A 28 -33.76 40.84 21.45
CA GLU A 28 -33.60 40.03 22.68
C GLU A 28 -33.50 38.53 22.41
N ASP A 29 -34.18 38.03 21.38
CA ASP A 29 -34.15 36.64 20.92
C ASP A 29 -32.87 36.26 20.14
N SER A 30 -31.95 37.21 19.93
CA SER A 30 -30.75 36.96 19.16
C SER A 30 -29.72 36.20 20.01
N PRO A 31 -28.99 35.23 19.41
CA PRO A 31 -28.02 34.44 20.15
C PRO A 31 -26.94 35.34 20.74
N LYS A 32 -26.83 35.37 22.06
CA LYS A 32 -25.85 36.19 22.82
C LYS A 32 -24.43 35.63 22.76
N VAL A 33 -24.28 34.39 22.33
CA VAL A 33 -23.01 33.69 22.17
C VAL A 33 -22.83 33.36 20.69
N MET A 34 -21.58 33.48 20.21
CA MET A 34 -21.27 33.15 18.82
C MET A 34 -21.56 31.66 18.58
N PRO A 35 -22.43 31.31 17.60
CA PRO A 35 -22.72 29.92 17.30
C PRO A 35 -21.42 29.21 16.92
N HIS A 36 -21.13 28.10 17.59
CA HIS A 36 -19.94 27.30 17.32
C HIS A 36 -20.30 25.83 17.04
N PHE A 37 -19.49 25.14 16.23
CA PHE A 37 -19.74 23.75 15.83
C PHE A 37 -19.75 22.73 16.99
N SER A 38 -19.35 23.14 18.20
CA SER A 38 -19.46 22.33 19.41
C SER A 38 -20.85 22.34 20.05
N GLU A 39 -21.78 23.22 19.64
CA GLU A 39 -23.14 23.33 20.22
C GLU A 39 -23.97 22.09 19.90
N SER A 40 -24.72 21.57 20.88
CA SER A 40 -25.55 20.38 20.75
C SER A 40 -26.62 20.50 19.65
N HIS A 41 -27.27 21.65 19.55
CA HIS A 41 -28.30 21.93 18.54
C HIS A 41 -27.72 21.97 17.12
N LEU A 42 -26.60 22.66 16.92
CA LEU A 42 -25.91 22.68 15.61
C LEU A 42 -25.30 21.32 15.29
N LYS A 43 -24.85 20.56 16.30
CA LYS A 43 -24.40 19.20 16.12
C LYS A 43 -25.51 18.31 15.58
N SER A 44 -26.69 18.34 16.20
CA SER A 44 -27.84 17.54 15.73
C SER A 44 -28.34 17.92 14.35
N LEU A 45 -28.26 19.21 13.98
CA LEU A 45 -28.76 19.71 12.70
C LEU A 45 -27.77 19.54 11.53
N HIS A 46 -26.47 19.65 11.80
CA HIS A 46 -25.45 19.78 10.74
C HIS A 46 -24.31 18.77 10.82
N THR A 47 -24.21 17.96 11.88
CA THR A 47 -23.12 16.98 11.97
C THR A 47 -23.49 15.72 11.21
N ARG A 48 -22.78 15.50 10.10
CA ARG A 48 -22.73 14.18 9.47
C ARG A 48 -21.69 13.33 10.21
N HIS A 49 -22.15 12.44 11.08
CA HIS A 49 -21.26 11.47 11.72
C HIS A 49 -20.84 10.41 10.70
N GLN A 50 -19.63 10.53 10.15
CA GLN A 50 -19.02 9.46 9.38
C GLN A 50 -18.01 8.73 10.26
N LYS A 51 -18.35 7.48 10.66
CA LYS A 51 -17.40 6.61 11.37
C LYS A 51 -16.25 6.30 10.41
N LEU A 52 -15.06 6.78 10.73
CA LEU A 52 -13.86 6.52 9.95
C LEU A 52 -13.37 5.11 10.26
N ALA A 53 -13.38 4.25 9.25
CA ALA A 53 -12.87 2.89 9.38
C ALA A 53 -11.34 2.85 9.28
N PHE A 54 -10.73 1.74 9.73
CA PHE A 54 -9.27 1.56 9.71
C PHE A 54 -8.58 1.87 8.36
N PRO A 55 -9.15 1.61 7.16
CA PRO A 55 -8.51 1.94 5.88
C PRO A 55 -8.19 3.43 5.73
N TYR A 56 -9.02 4.30 6.31
CA TYR A 56 -8.79 5.74 6.31
C TYR A 56 -7.48 6.08 7.03
N TYR A 57 -7.29 5.55 8.24
CA TYR A 57 -6.10 5.79 9.04
C TYR A 57 -4.84 5.19 8.40
N LEU A 58 -4.95 4.05 7.73
CA LEU A 58 -3.85 3.47 6.96
C LEU A 58 -3.39 4.41 5.83
N LYS A 59 -4.33 4.94 5.04
CA LYS A 59 -4.04 5.91 3.97
C LYS A 59 -3.42 7.23 4.48
N HIS A 60 -3.51 7.51 5.78
CA HIS A 60 -2.89 8.68 6.41
C HIS A 60 -1.62 8.35 7.21
N GLY A 61 -1.09 7.13 7.10
CA GLY A 61 0.14 6.74 7.79
C GLY A 61 -0.02 6.58 9.31
N ARG A 62 -1.23 6.27 9.80
CA ARG A 62 -1.54 6.15 11.24
C ARG A 62 -1.89 4.71 11.63
N PRO A 63 -0.91 3.79 11.75
CA PRO A 63 -1.17 2.37 11.94
C PRO A 63 -1.82 2.04 13.29
N VAL A 64 -1.42 2.74 14.36
CA VAL A 64 -2.01 2.54 15.70
C VAL A 64 -3.47 2.97 15.73
N TYR A 65 -3.82 4.10 15.12
CA TYR A 65 -5.22 4.53 14.99
C TYR A 65 -6.03 3.57 14.13
N ALA A 66 -5.45 3.04 13.05
CA ALA A 66 -6.10 2.01 12.23
C ALA A 66 -6.39 0.75 13.08
N PHE A 67 -5.41 0.29 13.85
CA PHE A 67 -5.55 -0.86 14.74
C PHE A 67 -6.64 -0.63 15.80
N LEU A 68 -6.60 0.49 16.52
CA LEU A 68 -7.61 0.83 17.54
C LEU A 68 -9.01 0.99 16.94
N SER A 69 -9.12 1.60 15.76
CA SER A 69 -10.37 1.71 15.01
C SER A 69 -10.92 0.34 14.63
N PHE A 70 -10.08 -0.55 14.12
CA PHE A 70 -10.47 -1.94 13.83
C PHE A 70 -10.91 -2.67 15.10
N LEU A 71 -10.15 -2.60 16.19
CA LEU A 71 -10.52 -3.26 17.45
C LEU A 71 -11.84 -2.73 18.02
N SER A 72 -12.06 -1.42 17.99
CA SER A 72 -13.33 -0.82 18.43
C SER A 72 -14.50 -1.35 17.60
N GLU A 73 -14.35 -1.48 16.28
CA GLU A 73 -15.38 -2.06 15.41
C GLU A 73 -15.65 -3.54 15.70
N GLU A 74 -14.64 -4.31 16.13
CA GLU A 74 -14.82 -5.71 16.51
C GLU A 74 -15.45 -5.85 17.90
N LEU A 75 -15.09 -4.99 18.85
CA LEU A 75 -15.71 -4.94 20.18
C LEU A 75 -17.19 -4.54 20.12
N ASP A 76 -17.54 -3.57 19.28
CA ASP A 76 -18.93 -3.14 19.06
C ASP A 76 -19.82 -4.28 18.53
N ARG A 77 -19.23 -5.32 17.91
CA ARG A 77 -19.96 -6.50 17.43
C ARG A 77 -20.31 -7.50 18.52
N GLY A 78 -19.79 -7.31 19.74
CA GLY A 78 -20.07 -8.18 20.89
C GLY A 78 -19.38 -9.54 20.85
N GLU A 79 -18.42 -9.75 19.94
CA GLU A 79 -17.62 -10.98 19.92
C GLU A 79 -16.51 -10.92 20.98
N ALA A 80 -16.42 -11.94 21.85
CA ALA A 80 -15.42 -11.99 22.92
C ALA A 80 -13.97 -12.16 22.41
N THR A 81 -13.80 -12.63 21.17
CA THR A 81 -12.49 -12.90 20.56
C THR A 81 -12.48 -12.48 19.10
N LEU A 82 -11.35 -11.93 18.63
CA LEU A 82 -11.17 -11.56 17.23
C LEU A 82 -11.21 -12.79 16.31
N SER A 83 -12.22 -12.85 15.45
CA SER A 83 -12.33 -13.91 14.43
C SER A 83 -11.13 -13.90 13.47
N LEU A 84 -10.54 -15.08 13.23
CA LEU A 84 -9.45 -15.27 12.27
C LEU A 84 -9.82 -14.73 10.87
N LYS A 85 -11.08 -14.90 10.46
CA LYS A 85 -11.59 -14.43 9.17
C LYS A 85 -11.56 -12.90 9.08
N ARG A 86 -11.88 -12.20 10.17
CA ARG A 86 -11.85 -10.73 10.24
C ARG A 86 -10.42 -10.20 10.17
N ILE A 87 -9.50 -10.85 10.89
CA ILE A 87 -8.06 -10.53 10.79
C ILE A 87 -7.58 -10.73 9.34
N GLN A 88 -7.90 -11.85 8.71
CA GLN A 88 -7.51 -12.10 7.31
C GLN A 88 -8.10 -11.06 6.34
N GLN A 89 -9.35 -10.65 6.53
CA GLN A 89 -9.97 -9.57 5.74
C GLN A 89 -9.25 -8.24 5.94
N ALA A 90 -8.92 -7.88 7.18
CA ALA A 90 -8.21 -6.65 7.50
C ALA A 90 -6.79 -6.65 6.91
N CYS A 91 -6.06 -7.76 7.02
CA CYS A 91 -4.76 -7.93 6.38
C CYS A 91 -4.85 -7.86 4.85
N GLY A 92 -5.90 -8.44 4.25
CA GLY A 92 -6.16 -8.36 2.81
C GLY A 92 -6.43 -6.93 2.34
N ALA A 93 -7.20 -6.16 3.11
CA ALA A 93 -7.43 -4.74 2.85
C ALA A 93 -6.15 -3.91 3.00
N ALA A 94 -5.33 -4.17 4.03
CA ALA A 94 -4.04 -3.50 4.20
C ALA A 94 -3.08 -3.81 3.06
N LEU A 95 -3.02 -5.07 2.61
CA LEU A 95 -2.26 -5.48 1.43
C LEU A 95 -2.74 -4.76 0.17
N TRP A 96 -4.06 -4.66 -0.03
CA TRP A 96 -4.65 -3.94 -1.16
C TRP A 96 -4.22 -2.46 -1.18
N ILE A 97 -4.34 -1.77 -0.04
CA ILE A 97 -3.94 -0.36 0.13
C ILE A 97 -2.43 -0.20 -0.10
N ALA A 98 -1.62 -1.13 0.41
CA ALA A 98 -0.17 -1.11 0.21
C ALA A 98 0.21 -1.27 -1.27
N CYS A 99 -0.46 -2.17 -2.00
CA CYS A 99 -0.27 -2.33 -3.45
C CYS A 99 -0.71 -1.09 -4.23
N GLU A 100 -1.83 -0.47 -3.86
CA GLU A 100 -2.31 0.79 -4.47
C GLU A 100 -1.33 1.95 -4.25
N ASN A 101 -0.62 1.95 -3.12
CA ASN A 101 0.24 3.05 -2.66
C ASN A 101 1.72 2.64 -2.54
N PHE A 102 2.21 1.68 -3.33
CA PHE A 102 3.52 1.06 -3.13
C PHE A 102 4.70 2.04 -3.13
N GLN A 103 4.55 3.21 -3.76
CA GLN A 103 5.54 4.29 -3.78
C GLN A 103 5.53 5.16 -2.52
N THR A 104 4.40 5.22 -1.80
CA THR A 104 4.21 6.10 -0.65
C THR A 104 4.68 5.42 0.63
N SER A 105 5.89 5.76 1.09
CA SER A 105 6.56 5.07 2.21
C SER A 105 5.77 5.05 3.52
N HIS A 106 5.15 6.18 3.91
CA HIS A 106 4.41 6.25 5.17
C HIS A 106 3.12 5.42 5.15
N ILE A 107 2.41 5.35 4.01
CA ILE A 107 1.21 4.50 3.85
C ILE A 107 1.62 3.02 3.89
N THR A 108 2.64 2.64 3.11
CA THR A 108 3.11 1.26 3.02
C THR A 108 3.65 0.74 4.35
N SER A 109 4.43 1.56 5.06
CA SER A 109 4.92 1.23 6.41
C SER A 109 3.77 1.10 7.42
N SER A 110 2.76 1.96 7.32
CA SER A 110 1.54 1.86 8.14
C SER A 110 0.78 0.55 7.88
N CYS A 111 0.64 0.12 6.63
CA CYS A 111 0.03 -1.18 6.31
C CYS A 111 0.84 -2.36 6.89
N VAL A 112 2.17 -2.31 6.82
CA VAL A 112 3.05 -3.34 7.40
C VAL A 112 2.87 -3.41 8.92
N VAL A 113 2.99 -2.27 9.62
CA VAL A 113 2.84 -2.21 11.08
C VAL A 113 1.45 -2.66 11.52
N PHE A 114 0.39 -2.27 10.80
CA PHE A 114 -0.96 -2.71 11.10
C PHE A 114 -1.13 -4.23 11.00
N VAL A 115 -0.54 -4.86 9.98
CA VAL A 115 -0.58 -6.33 9.84
C VAL A 115 0.17 -7.02 10.99
N GLU A 116 1.32 -6.50 11.40
CA GLU A 116 2.08 -7.01 12.55
C GLU A 116 1.33 -6.82 13.88
N LEU A 117 0.66 -5.68 14.08
CA LEU A 117 -0.17 -5.41 15.27
C LEU A 117 -1.36 -6.37 15.37
N LEU A 118 -1.87 -6.88 14.24
CA LEU A 118 -2.88 -7.94 14.20
C LEU A 118 -2.30 -9.35 14.46
N GLY A 119 -1.00 -9.46 14.76
CA GLY A 119 -0.31 -10.72 15.02
C GLY A 119 -0.12 -11.58 13.77
N ARG A 120 0.03 -10.97 12.58
CA ARG A 120 0.26 -11.67 11.32
C ARG A 120 1.59 -11.26 10.70
N ASP A 121 2.26 -12.22 10.05
CA ASP A 121 3.48 -11.95 9.29
C ASP A 121 3.20 -11.01 8.10
N SER A 122 3.93 -9.91 8.04
CA SER A 122 3.86 -8.93 6.97
C SER A 122 4.71 -9.27 5.73
N ALA A 123 5.37 -10.44 5.67
CA ALA A 123 6.26 -10.82 4.56
C ALA A 123 5.60 -10.68 3.19
N LEU A 124 4.31 -11.05 3.05
CA LEU A 124 3.57 -10.86 1.80
C LEU A 124 3.44 -9.38 1.44
N VAL A 125 3.07 -8.52 2.40
CA VAL A 125 2.91 -7.08 2.18
C VAL A 125 4.26 -6.46 1.80
N ARG A 126 5.32 -6.75 2.57
CA ARG A 126 6.67 -6.26 2.30
C ARG A 126 7.19 -6.68 0.93
N SER A 127 7.00 -7.94 0.56
CA SER A 127 7.44 -8.48 -0.73
C SER A 127 6.69 -7.81 -1.88
N MET A 128 5.37 -7.67 -1.78
CA MET A 128 4.55 -7.02 -2.83
C MET A 128 4.91 -5.54 -3.02
N ILE A 129 5.16 -4.80 -1.93
CA ILE A 129 5.64 -3.41 -2.01
C ILE A 129 7.01 -3.36 -2.71
N HIS A 130 7.94 -4.23 -2.31
CA HIS A 130 9.28 -4.23 -2.86
C HIS A 130 9.27 -4.59 -4.36
N THR A 131 8.48 -5.57 -4.76
CA THR A 131 8.22 -5.93 -6.17
C THR A 131 7.66 -4.75 -6.94
N GLY A 132 6.64 -4.05 -6.43
CA GLY A 132 6.09 -2.86 -7.09
C GLY A 132 7.15 -1.77 -7.31
N ARG A 133 7.97 -1.48 -6.30
CA ARG A 133 9.06 -0.50 -6.40
C ARG A 133 10.12 -0.90 -7.41
N LEU A 134 10.47 -2.19 -7.47
CA LEU A 134 11.47 -2.69 -8.40
C LEU A 134 10.97 -2.64 -9.85
N LEU A 135 9.74 -3.08 -10.08
CA LEU A 135 9.09 -3.00 -11.39
C LEU A 135 8.99 -1.54 -11.86
N PHE A 136 8.64 -0.62 -10.94
CA PHE A 136 8.60 0.79 -11.26
C PHE A 136 9.98 1.34 -11.61
N ALA A 137 11.01 1.04 -10.82
CA ALA A 137 12.37 1.48 -11.10
C ALA A 137 12.87 0.96 -12.46
N HIS A 138 12.56 -0.30 -12.80
CA HIS A 138 12.89 -0.90 -14.07
C HIS A 138 12.17 -0.20 -15.25
N ARG A 139 10.83 -0.03 -15.17
CA ARG A 139 10.06 0.62 -16.24
C ARG A 139 10.35 2.12 -16.37
N HIS A 140 10.63 2.81 -15.26
CA HIS A 140 10.98 4.23 -15.24
C HIS A 140 12.22 4.54 -16.08
N ARG A 141 13.20 3.62 -16.15
CA ARG A 141 14.41 3.78 -16.97
C ARG A 141 14.11 3.86 -18.48
N ASN A 142 12.99 3.29 -18.91
CA ASN A 142 12.61 3.20 -20.33
C ASN A 142 11.68 4.36 -20.77
N VAL A 143 11.41 5.34 -19.90
CA VAL A 143 10.54 6.47 -20.17
C VAL A 143 11.27 7.54 -21.00
N VAL A 144 10.75 7.84 -22.19
CA VAL A 144 11.36 8.75 -23.18
C VAL A 144 10.38 9.88 -23.54
N GLY A 145 10.91 11.05 -23.89
CA GLY A 145 10.13 12.19 -24.39
C GLY A 145 10.24 13.47 -23.53
N GLY A 146 9.39 14.45 -23.82
CA GLY A 146 9.29 15.72 -23.08
C GLY A 146 8.65 15.57 -21.69
N ALA A 147 8.75 16.60 -20.84
CA ALA A 147 8.35 16.52 -19.42
C ALA A 147 6.90 16.06 -19.20
N GLU A 148 5.93 16.59 -19.95
CA GLU A 148 4.51 16.21 -19.82
C GLU A 148 4.26 14.78 -20.30
N ALA A 149 4.90 14.36 -21.40
CA ALA A 149 4.79 12.99 -21.90
C ALA A 149 5.37 11.97 -20.90
N LYS A 150 6.51 12.31 -20.26
CA LYS A 150 7.10 11.48 -19.20
C LYS A 150 6.16 11.35 -17.99
N LYS A 151 5.53 12.45 -17.57
CA LYS A 151 4.59 12.45 -16.45
C LYS A 151 3.40 11.54 -16.71
N GLU A 152 2.84 11.55 -17.91
CA GLU A 152 1.71 10.70 -18.26
C GLU A 152 2.11 9.22 -18.36
N GLN A 153 3.23 8.91 -19.04
CA GLN A 153 3.78 7.56 -19.09
C GLN A 153 4.06 6.99 -17.69
N LEU A 154 4.54 7.82 -16.75
CA LEU A 154 4.78 7.38 -15.38
C LEU A 154 3.48 7.06 -14.63
N LYS A 155 2.41 7.83 -14.82
CA LYS A 155 1.11 7.51 -14.23
C LYS A 155 0.55 6.21 -14.78
N GLU A 156 0.64 6.01 -16.10
CA GLU A 156 0.23 4.77 -16.76
C GLU A 156 1.03 3.58 -16.24
N CYS A 157 2.35 3.72 -16.14
CA CYS A 157 3.24 2.71 -15.57
C CYS A 157 2.84 2.34 -14.12
N VAL A 158 2.55 3.33 -13.28
CA VAL A 158 2.05 3.08 -11.91
C VAL A 158 0.72 2.33 -11.95
N ALA A 159 -0.23 2.76 -12.79
CA ALA A 159 -1.53 2.12 -12.90
C ALA A 159 -1.43 0.65 -13.35
N GLU A 160 -0.55 0.35 -14.31
CA GLU A 160 -0.28 -1.01 -14.76
C GLU A 160 0.32 -1.88 -13.65
N ILE A 161 1.32 -1.37 -12.92
CA ILE A 161 1.94 -2.11 -11.81
C ILE A 161 0.91 -2.36 -10.71
N VAL A 162 0.11 -1.36 -10.34
CA VAL A 162 -0.98 -1.51 -9.36
C VAL A 162 -1.95 -2.59 -9.82
N SER A 163 -2.35 -2.58 -11.09
CA SER A 163 -3.24 -3.58 -11.68
C SER A 163 -2.64 -5.00 -11.61
N GLU A 164 -1.35 -5.15 -11.93
CA GLU A 164 -0.64 -6.43 -11.89
C GLU A 164 -0.54 -6.98 -10.45
N LEU A 165 -0.17 -6.13 -9.49
CA LEU A 165 -0.13 -6.48 -8.06
C LEU A 165 -1.52 -6.85 -7.53
N GLN A 166 -2.54 -6.06 -7.82
CA GLN A 166 -3.91 -6.31 -7.36
C GLN A 166 -4.53 -7.56 -8.01
N ALA A 167 -4.24 -7.83 -9.27
CA ALA A 167 -4.63 -9.08 -9.92
C ALA A 167 -4.05 -10.30 -9.20
N CYS A 168 -2.79 -10.22 -8.76
CA CYS A 168 -2.15 -11.23 -7.92
C CYS A 168 -2.82 -11.36 -6.55
N VAL A 169 -3.16 -10.25 -5.89
CA VAL A 169 -3.90 -10.25 -4.61
C VAL A 169 -5.26 -10.96 -4.76
N ARG A 170 -5.99 -10.73 -5.86
CA ARG A 170 -7.27 -11.39 -6.15
C ARG A 170 -7.13 -12.88 -6.41
N SER A 171 -6.10 -13.28 -7.17
CA SER A 171 -5.87 -14.68 -7.52
C SER A 171 -4.38 -14.97 -7.68
N ARG A 172 -3.77 -15.48 -6.61
CA ARG A 172 -2.33 -15.77 -6.54
C ARG A 172 -1.90 -16.79 -7.59
N HIS A 173 -2.66 -17.87 -7.77
CA HIS A 173 -2.30 -18.93 -8.72
C HIS A 173 -2.43 -18.50 -10.20
N ARG A 174 -3.41 -17.64 -10.52
CA ARG A 174 -3.64 -17.21 -11.92
C ARG A 174 -2.63 -16.16 -12.37
N HIS A 175 -2.34 -15.18 -11.50
CA HIS A 175 -1.54 -14.02 -11.89
C HIS A 175 -0.13 -14.02 -11.27
N GLY A 176 0.12 -14.85 -10.27
CA GLY A 176 1.41 -14.91 -9.57
C GLY A 176 2.57 -15.26 -10.50
N ASN A 177 2.42 -16.27 -11.36
CA ASN A 177 3.47 -16.62 -12.33
C ASN A 177 3.79 -15.48 -13.30
N LYS A 178 2.78 -14.69 -13.71
CA LYS A 178 3.01 -13.51 -14.55
C LYS A 178 3.82 -12.46 -13.78
N LEU A 179 3.43 -12.16 -12.54
CA LEU A 179 4.14 -11.22 -11.68
C LEU A 179 5.59 -11.65 -11.42
N ILE A 180 5.81 -12.95 -11.15
CA ILE A 180 7.14 -13.52 -10.99
C ILE A 180 7.97 -13.30 -12.26
N ARG A 181 7.46 -13.64 -13.45
CA ARG A 181 8.19 -13.41 -14.71
C ARG A 181 8.53 -11.93 -14.95
N SER A 182 7.60 -11.03 -14.68
CA SER A 182 7.83 -9.58 -14.77
C SER A 182 8.97 -9.15 -13.83
N LEU A 183 9.00 -9.71 -12.62
CA LEU A 183 10.03 -9.45 -11.62
C LEU A 183 11.39 -10.06 -11.99
N GLU A 184 11.40 -11.29 -12.50
CA GLU A 184 12.61 -11.97 -12.99
C GLU A 184 13.27 -11.17 -14.11
N ALA A 185 12.48 -10.65 -15.06
CA ALA A 185 12.97 -9.80 -16.14
C ALA A 185 13.60 -8.51 -15.60
N ALA A 186 12.91 -7.82 -14.67
CA ALA A 186 13.41 -6.60 -14.06
C ALA A 186 14.76 -6.81 -13.34
N ILE A 187 14.90 -7.91 -12.58
CA ILE A 187 16.14 -8.25 -11.87
C ILE A 187 17.26 -8.63 -12.84
N LYS A 188 16.96 -9.42 -13.88
CA LYS A 188 17.95 -9.77 -14.91
C LYS A 188 18.53 -8.53 -15.57
N ASP A 189 17.67 -7.57 -15.94
CA ASP A 189 18.11 -6.35 -16.60
C ASP A 189 18.88 -5.43 -15.63
N GLU A 190 18.47 -5.36 -14.37
CA GLU A 190 19.20 -4.61 -13.35
C GLU A 190 20.60 -5.18 -13.09
N ILE A 191 20.75 -6.50 -12.95
CA ILE A 191 22.05 -7.17 -12.79
C ILE A 191 22.95 -6.89 -13.99
N LYS A 192 22.41 -7.01 -15.21
CA LYS A 192 23.17 -6.73 -16.44
C LYS A 192 23.62 -5.28 -16.53
N MET A 193 22.77 -4.33 -16.14
CA MET A 193 23.10 -2.90 -16.15
C MET A 193 24.15 -2.54 -15.10
N GLU A 194 24.05 -3.10 -13.89
CA GLU A 194 25.01 -2.80 -12.81
C GLU A 194 26.31 -3.60 -12.93
N GLY A 195 26.35 -4.65 -13.75
CA GLY A 195 27.55 -5.47 -13.95
C GLY A 195 28.01 -6.19 -12.69
N ILE A 196 27.07 -6.54 -11.79
CA ILE A 196 27.39 -7.10 -10.47
C ILE A 196 27.71 -8.59 -10.50
N GLY A 197 28.54 -9.04 -9.56
CA GLY A 197 28.96 -10.43 -9.42
C GLY A 197 27.84 -11.37 -8.94
N SER A 198 28.09 -12.68 -9.03
CA SER A 198 27.10 -13.72 -8.68
C SER A 198 26.62 -13.63 -7.22
N PHE A 199 27.49 -13.20 -6.29
CA PHE A 199 27.12 -13.03 -4.88
C PHE A 199 26.15 -11.88 -4.68
N GLU A 200 26.44 -10.69 -5.21
CA GLU A 200 25.58 -9.52 -5.15
C GLU A 200 24.26 -9.75 -5.90
N ALA A 201 24.32 -10.43 -7.05
CA ALA A 201 23.15 -10.86 -7.79
C ALA A 201 22.23 -11.75 -6.94
N SER A 202 22.78 -12.66 -6.13
CA SER A 202 21.99 -13.54 -5.26
C SER A 202 21.10 -12.78 -4.28
N HIS A 203 21.57 -11.63 -3.77
CA HIS A 203 20.76 -10.77 -2.90
C HIS A 203 19.56 -10.17 -3.62
N LYS A 204 19.71 -9.75 -4.88
CA LYS A 204 18.58 -9.26 -5.68
C LYS A 204 17.58 -10.39 -5.98
N TRP A 205 18.08 -11.58 -6.31
CA TRP A 205 17.26 -12.77 -6.58
C TRP A 205 16.48 -13.28 -5.37
N MET A 206 16.95 -13.02 -4.15
CA MET A 206 16.27 -13.38 -2.91
C MET A 206 14.80 -12.91 -2.88
N LEU A 207 14.51 -11.72 -3.41
CA LEU A 207 13.14 -11.19 -3.47
C LEU A 207 12.21 -12.11 -4.27
N VAL A 208 12.67 -12.65 -5.41
CA VAL A 208 11.86 -13.55 -6.25
C VAL A 208 11.51 -14.81 -5.48
N VAL A 209 12.50 -15.38 -4.78
CA VAL A 209 12.32 -16.60 -4.00
C VAL A 209 11.37 -16.38 -2.83
N ILE A 210 11.54 -15.28 -2.09
CA ILE A 210 10.63 -14.91 -1.00
C ILE A 210 9.22 -14.73 -1.54
N LEU A 211 9.06 -14.04 -2.68
CA LEU A 211 7.76 -13.81 -3.29
C LEU A 211 7.10 -15.13 -3.72
N CYS A 212 7.84 -16.05 -4.34
CA CYS A 212 7.33 -17.40 -4.65
C CYS A 212 6.83 -18.12 -3.40
N LYS A 213 7.58 -18.07 -2.28
CA LYS A 213 7.19 -18.72 -1.02
C LYS A 213 5.90 -18.14 -0.44
N VAL A 214 5.79 -16.81 -0.33
CA VAL A 214 4.59 -16.17 0.25
C VAL A 214 3.36 -16.30 -0.65
N LEU A 215 3.55 -16.45 -1.97
CA LEU A 215 2.47 -16.72 -2.93
C LEU A 215 2.15 -18.22 -3.07
N VAL A 216 2.93 -19.11 -2.46
CA VAL A 216 2.82 -20.58 -2.57
C VAL A 216 2.90 -21.01 -4.05
N LEU A 217 3.96 -20.56 -4.72
CA LEU A 217 4.30 -20.90 -6.10
C LEU A 217 5.62 -21.70 -6.13
N PRO A 218 5.88 -22.48 -7.22
CA PRO A 218 7.20 -23.05 -7.45
C PRO A 218 8.29 -21.98 -7.38
N LEU A 219 9.45 -22.33 -6.81
CA LEU A 219 10.56 -21.38 -6.68
C LEU A 219 11.14 -21.08 -8.06
N SER A 220 11.49 -19.81 -8.30
CA SER A 220 12.17 -19.42 -9.53
C SER A 220 13.53 -20.11 -9.65
N THR A 221 13.80 -20.73 -10.79
CA THR A 221 15.10 -21.35 -11.08
C THR A 221 16.03 -20.44 -11.88
N CYS A 222 15.63 -19.21 -12.21
CA CYS A 222 16.39 -18.31 -13.10
C CYS A 222 17.83 -18.07 -12.63
N PHE A 223 18.04 -17.79 -11.34
CA PHE A 223 19.38 -17.57 -10.81
C PHE A 223 20.23 -18.85 -10.81
N LEU A 224 19.63 -19.98 -10.41
CA LEU A 224 20.33 -21.26 -10.38
C LEU A 224 20.72 -21.71 -11.79
N GLN A 225 19.86 -21.47 -12.79
CA GLN A 225 20.18 -21.72 -14.18
C GLN A 225 21.38 -20.87 -14.64
N GLN A 226 21.41 -19.58 -14.30
CA GLN A 226 22.57 -18.72 -14.59
C GLN A 226 23.85 -19.20 -13.92
N CYS A 227 23.76 -19.68 -12.67
CA CYS A 227 24.92 -20.26 -11.99
C CYS A 227 25.43 -21.52 -12.70
N ALA A 228 24.52 -22.38 -13.17
CA ALA A 228 24.88 -23.59 -13.91
C ALA A 228 25.54 -23.25 -15.26
N GLU A 229 24.96 -22.32 -16.02
CA GLU A 229 25.49 -21.87 -17.32
C GLU A 229 26.88 -21.20 -17.20
N CYS A 230 27.20 -20.62 -16.04
CA CYS A 230 28.52 -20.03 -15.75
C CYS A 230 29.47 -20.96 -14.97
N ASP A 231 29.11 -22.24 -14.80
CA ASP A 231 29.86 -23.25 -14.02
C ASP A 231 30.17 -22.82 -12.56
N ASN A 232 29.31 -21.98 -11.98
CA ASN A 232 29.44 -21.49 -10.61
C ASN A 232 28.72 -22.44 -9.63
N TRP A 233 29.27 -23.65 -9.48
CA TRP A 233 28.69 -24.72 -8.65
C TRP A 233 28.53 -24.31 -7.18
N LEU A 234 29.47 -23.52 -6.63
CA LEU A 234 29.43 -23.09 -5.23
C LEU A 234 28.22 -22.20 -4.96
N MET A 235 27.99 -21.17 -5.79
CA MET A 235 26.82 -20.30 -5.65
C MET A 235 25.52 -21.04 -5.91
N PHE A 236 25.51 -21.97 -6.87
CA PHE A 236 24.36 -22.82 -7.13
C PHE A 236 23.94 -23.61 -5.87
N VAL A 237 24.87 -24.37 -5.28
CA VAL A 237 24.58 -25.23 -4.13
C VAL A 237 24.23 -24.39 -2.90
N TRP A 238 25.00 -23.33 -2.64
CA TRP A 238 24.75 -22.44 -1.50
C TRP A 238 23.36 -21.80 -1.57
N PHE A 239 22.99 -21.24 -2.72
CA PHE A 239 21.70 -20.57 -2.89
C PHE A 239 20.53 -21.57 -2.84
N ALA A 240 20.69 -22.73 -3.47
CA ALA A 240 19.71 -23.80 -3.43
C ALA A 240 19.46 -24.28 -1.99
N GLN A 241 20.52 -24.46 -1.20
CA GLN A 241 20.44 -24.90 0.19
C GLN A 241 19.85 -23.83 1.10
N LEU A 242 20.31 -22.58 0.97
CA LEU A 242 19.79 -21.44 1.75
C LEU A 242 18.28 -21.30 1.62
N HIS A 243 17.76 -21.52 0.42
CA HIS A 243 16.35 -21.37 0.12
C HIS A 243 15.55 -22.67 0.14
N GLN A 244 16.20 -23.81 0.43
CA GLN A 244 15.58 -25.14 0.51
C GLN A 244 14.83 -25.51 -0.77
N TYR A 245 15.53 -25.44 -1.91
CA TYR A 245 14.94 -25.80 -3.20
C TYR A 245 14.55 -27.29 -3.26
N PRO A 246 13.37 -27.62 -3.82
CA PRO A 246 12.99 -29.00 -4.06
C PRO A 246 13.97 -29.71 -5.00
N THR A 247 14.37 -30.94 -4.67
CA THR A 247 15.35 -31.73 -5.44
C THR A 247 14.97 -31.87 -6.91
N HIS A 248 13.68 -32.05 -7.22
CA HIS A 248 13.20 -32.18 -8.59
C HIS A 248 13.46 -30.92 -9.44
N GLN A 249 13.37 -29.71 -8.85
CA GLN A 249 13.71 -28.48 -9.58
C GLN A 249 15.21 -28.36 -9.83
N LEU A 250 16.04 -28.87 -8.91
CA LEU A 250 17.50 -28.84 -9.04
C LEU A 250 18.01 -29.83 -10.09
N GLN A 251 17.46 -31.05 -10.11
CA GLN A 251 17.83 -32.10 -11.07
C GLN A 251 17.66 -31.64 -12.52
N MET A 252 16.60 -30.87 -12.80
CA MET A 252 16.34 -30.29 -14.11
C MET A 252 17.40 -29.29 -14.58
N LEU A 253 18.27 -28.79 -13.69
CA LEU A 253 19.29 -27.79 -14.01
C LEU A 253 20.70 -28.39 -14.13
N LEU A 254 20.90 -29.64 -13.70
CA LEU A 254 22.24 -30.25 -13.67
C LEU A 254 22.84 -30.41 -15.07
N HIS A 255 22.01 -30.57 -16.09
CA HIS A 255 22.46 -30.67 -17.48
C HIS A 255 22.99 -29.34 -18.05
N SER A 256 22.79 -28.22 -17.35
CA SER A 256 23.22 -26.88 -17.79
C SER A 256 24.65 -26.54 -17.37
N PHE A 257 25.26 -27.35 -16.49
CA PHE A 257 26.69 -27.23 -16.19
C PHE A 257 27.51 -27.67 -17.40
N ALA A 258 28.61 -26.95 -17.66
CA ALA A 258 29.56 -27.36 -18.68
C ALA A 258 30.22 -28.68 -18.26
N SER A 259 30.28 -29.64 -19.19
CA SER A 259 30.97 -30.93 -19.00
C SER A 259 32.49 -30.78 -18.97
#